data_AF-A0A8J4F661-F1
#
_entry.id   AF-A0A8J4F661-F1
#
_cell.length_a   1.000
_cell.length_b   1.000
_cell.length_c   1.000
_cell.angle_alpha   90.00
_cell.angle_beta   90.00
_cell.angle_gamma   90.00
#
_symmetry.space_group_name_H-M   'P 1'
#
loop_
_entity.id
_entity.type
_entity.pdbx_description
1 polymer ?
#
loop_
_entity_poly.entity_id
_entity_poly.type
_entity_poly.pdbx_seq_one_letter_code
_entity_poly.pdbx_strand_id
1 'polypeptide(L)'
;MKLCAATLALCLLSVALAEDAGLSAPILAWSNRPLISEGKHVSYKVFPDVEQVTTDLVLGALGQAQGSDFGVRGFPAESLSSDESRKVVVFIGSQLDAADMRSRSDAISNLDGIISGAVSSLALPYTISKGASIFETVCTKLDSAGIKHEVVGCSAPSSDIKADAFTALAEGNTVVLVCSHVEDALKGTNAGLEAEVEQLKAIQAAVVEADVNHVLVYATEAKPETGLLATGSKRRSLLQESAPTACGPLCQTQVRWLEGMLAVLFLALASCAGLVCLYVLDTPTRFESPNKDAAPQQ
;
A
#
# COMPACT_ATOMS: atom_id res chain seq x y z
N MET A 1 14.41 -27.69 -33.08
CA MET A 1 13.72 -26.38 -33.09
C MET A 1 12.33 -26.39 -32.43
N LYS A 2 11.43 -27.35 -32.70
CA LYS A 2 10.08 -27.38 -32.09
C LYS A 2 10.06 -27.45 -30.56
N LEU A 3 11.05 -28.11 -29.94
CA LEU A 3 11.16 -28.18 -28.48
C LEU A 3 11.48 -26.81 -27.84
N CYS A 4 12.44 -26.04 -28.38
CA CYS A 4 12.77 -24.70 -27.85
C CYS A 4 11.61 -23.70 -27.95
N ALA A 5 10.83 -23.75 -29.03
CA ALA A 5 9.68 -22.87 -29.19
C ALA A 5 8.59 -23.14 -28.13
N ALA A 6 8.40 -24.41 -27.76
CA ALA A 6 7.45 -24.81 -26.72
C ALA A 6 7.90 -24.37 -25.32
N THR A 7 9.19 -24.48 -24.98
CA THR A 7 9.71 -24.03 -23.67
C THR A 7 9.65 -22.51 -23.52
N LEU A 8 9.94 -21.77 -24.59
CA LEU A 8 9.93 -20.31 -24.57
C LEU A 8 8.49 -19.75 -24.48
N ALA A 9 7.54 -20.42 -25.13
CA ALA A 9 6.11 -20.12 -24.98
C ALA A 9 5.59 -20.40 -23.57
N LEU A 10 6.05 -21.49 -22.93
CA LEU A 10 5.67 -21.82 -21.55
C LEU A 10 6.21 -20.79 -20.55
N CYS A 11 7.46 -20.33 -20.74
CA CYS A 11 8.05 -19.26 -19.90
C CYS A 11 7.34 -17.92 -20.06
N LEU A 12 6.92 -17.56 -21.28
CA LEU A 12 6.14 -16.34 -21.53
C LEU A 12 4.74 -16.40 -20.90
N LEU A 13 4.10 -17.59 -20.90
CA LEU A 13 2.80 -17.77 -20.27
C LEU A 13 2.84 -17.57 -18.75
N SER A 14 3.91 -18.02 -18.08
CA SER A 14 4.11 -17.79 -16.65
C SER A 14 4.33 -16.32 -16.26
N VAL A 15 4.84 -15.49 -17.19
CA VAL A 15 4.98 -14.05 -16.97
C VAL A 15 3.64 -13.33 -17.16
N ALA A 16 2.83 -13.75 -18.14
CA ALA A 16 1.50 -13.19 -18.36
C ALA A 16 0.49 -13.53 -17.25
N LEU A 17 0.61 -14.72 -16.64
CA LEU A 17 -0.22 -15.11 -15.49
C LEU A 17 0.17 -14.40 -14.17
N ALA A 18 1.28 -13.66 -14.14
CA ALA A 18 1.70 -12.89 -12.97
C ALA A 18 1.07 -11.49 -12.88
N GLU A 19 0.33 -11.04 -13.91
CA GLU A 19 -0.30 -9.72 -13.90
C GLU A 19 -1.49 -9.61 -12.92
N ASP A 20 -2.08 -10.73 -12.52
CA ASP A 20 -3.20 -10.79 -11.55
C ASP A 20 -2.77 -11.21 -10.13
N ALA A 21 -1.47 -11.29 -9.86
CA ALA A 21 -0.98 -11.39 -8.49
C ALA A 21 -1.24 -10.04 -7.81
N GLY A 22 -2.47 -9.89 -7.30
CA GLY A 22 -3.01 -8.67 -6.72
C GLY A 22 -1.96 -7.99 -5.85
N LEU A 23 -1.44 -6.87 -6.35
CA LEU A 23 -0.39 -6.09 -5.71
C LEU A 23 -0.90 -5.63 -4.34
N SER A 24 -0.54 -6.38 -3.30
CA SER A 24 -0.79 -6.04 -1.91
C SER A 24 0.35 -5.14 -1.44
N ALA A 25 0.06 -3.88 -1.14
CA ALA A 25 1.05 -2.99 -0.56
C ALA A 25 1.15 -3.25 0.96
N PRO A 26 2.36 -3.30 1.54
CA PRO A 26 2.49 -3.26 2.99
C PRO A 26 1.88 -1.94 3.50
N ILE A 27 0.92 -2.01 4.42
CA ILE A 27 0.40 -0.83 5.10
C ILE A 27 1.06 -0.76 6.47
N LEU A 28 1.66 0.39 6.76
CA LEU A 28 2.06 0.71 8.11
C LEU A 28 0.81 1.20 8.82
N ALA A 29 0.40 0.52 9.88
CA ALA A 29 -0.69 0.96 10.72
C ALA A 29 -0.14 1.32 12.10
N TRP A 30 -0.40 2.55 12.51
CA TRP A 30 0.12 3.11 13.75
C TRP A 30 -1.04 3.56 14.62
N SER A 31 -1.08 3.11 15.87
CA SER A 31 -2.10 3.51 16.83
C SER A 31 -1.47 3.86 18.17
N ASN A 32 -2.01 4.85 18.85
CA ASN A 32 -1.60 5.17 20.22
C ASN A 32 -2.11 4.15 21.26
N ARG A 33 -3.05 3.27 20.86
CA ARG A 33 -3.53 2.10 21.63
C ARG A 33 -3.05 0.79 21.00
N PRO A 34 -2.92 -0.32 21.76
CA PRO A 34 -2.58 -1.63 21.21
C PRO A 34 -3.77 -2.26 20.47
N LEU A 35 -4.18 -1.68 19.34
CA LEU A 35 -5.37 -2.12 18.58
C LEU A 35 -5.08 -3.26 17.62
N ILE A 36 -3.88 -3.29 17.06
CA ILE A 36 -3.58 -4.14 15.89
C ILE A 36 -2.73 -5.35 16.26
N SER A 37 -1.95 -5.23 17.34
CA SER A 37 -0.98 -6.21 17.82
C SER A 37 -0.95 -6.16 19.34
N GLU A 38 -1.00 -7.33 19.98
CA GLU A 38 -0.87 -7.48 21.44
C GLU A 38 0.37 -6.71 21.94
N GLY A 39 0.13 -5.58 22.61
CA GLY A 39 1.16 -4.75 23.25
C GLY A 39 2.04 -3.88 22.35
N LYS A 40 1.76 -3.73 21.04
CA LYS A 40 2.55 -2.85 20.16
C LYS A 40 1.73 -1.68 19.60
N HIS A 41 2.30 -0.48 19.66
CA HIS A 41 1.73 0.76 19.11
C HIS A 41 1.83 0.83 17.58
N VAL A 42 2.87 0.24 17.00
CA VAL A 42 3.07 0.21 15.55
C VAL A 42 2.98 -1.24 15.07
N SER A 43 2.15 -1.49 14.06
CA SER A 43 2.00 -2.79 13.43
C SER A 43 2.21 -2.66 11.92
N TYR A 44 3.13 -3.45 11.40
CA TYR A 44 3.35 -3.60 9.97
C TYR A 44 2.54 -4.81 9.52
N LYS A 45 1.49 -4.58 8.73
CA LYS A 45 0.67 -5.64 8.15
C LYS A 45 0.51 -5.39 6.66
N VAL A 46 0.61 -6.46 5.87
CA VAL A 46 0.33 -6.39 4.44
C VAL A 46 -1.16 -6.58 4.27
N PHE A 47 -1.83 -5.59 3.71
CA PHE A 47 -3.24 -5.70 3.39
C PHE A 47 -3.41 -5.60 1.87
N PRO A 48 -4.39 -6.34 1.32
CA PRO A 48 -4.64 -6.32 -0.12
C PRO A 48 -5.37 -5.05 -0.58
N ASP A 49 -6.08 -4.38 0.33
CA ASP A 49 -7.00 -3.28 0.02
C ASP A 49 -7.06 -2.33 1.23
N VAL A 50 -6.75 -1.06 1.03
CA VAL A 50 -6.68 -0.05 2.12
C VAL A 50 -8.08 0.44 2.43
N GLU A 51 -8.88 0.59 1.40
CA GLU A 51 -10.24 1.08 1.42
C GLU A 51 -11.09 0.15 2.32
N GLN A 52 -10.89 -1.16 2.18
CA GLN A 52 -11.52 -2.17 3.04
C GLN A 52 -10.99 -2.10 4.48
N VAL A 53 -9.68 -1.96 4.68
CA VAL A 53 -9.07 -1.87 6.02
C VAL A 53 -9.58 -0.63 6.77
N THR A 54 -9.61 0.51 6.11
CA THR A 54 -10.11 1.77 6.68
C THR A 54 -11.58 1.63 7.06
N THR A 55 -12.39 1.01 6.19
CA THR A 55 -13.79 0.71 6.48
C THR A 55 -13.93 -0.20 7.70
N ASP A 56 -13.21 -1.32 7.75
CA ASP A 56 -13.26 -2.28 8.85
C ASP A 56 -12.83 -1.65 10.17
N LEU A 57 -11.88 -0.70 10.12
CA LEU A 57 -11.44 0.07 11.27
C LEU A 57 -12.47 1.07 11.76
N VAL A 58 -13.13 1.79 10.85
CA VAL A 58 -14.24 2.70 11.19
C VAL A 58 -15.39 1.91 11.80
N LEU A 59 -15.81 0.80 11.17
CA LEU A 59 -16.85 -0.07 11.71
C LEU A 59 -16.43 -0.72 13.03
N GLY A 60 -15.15 -1.09 13.17
CA GLY A 60 -14.58 -1.62 14.41
C GLY A 60 -14.53 -0.59 15.54
N ALA A 61 -14.26 0.67 15.23
CA ALA A 61 -14.32 1.79 16.17
C ALA A 61 -15.75 2.03 16.70
N LEU A 62 -16.75 1.72 15.87
CA LEU A 62 -18.17 1.78 16.22
C LEU A 62 -18.67 0.50 16.91
N GLY A 63 -17.83 -0.52 17.10
CA GLY A 63 -18.23 -1.81 17.64
C GLY A 63 -19.12 -2.64 16.70
N GLN A 64 -19.19 -2.27 15.42
CA GLN A 64 -20.00 -2.95 14.39
C GLN A 64 -19.19 -3.89 13.49
N ALA A 65 -17.90 -4.08 13.74
CA ALA A 65 -17.09 -4.99 12.96
C ALA A 65 -17.59 -6.44 13.07
N GLN A 66 -18.22 -6.94 12.01
CA GLN A 66 -18.44 -8.38 11.84
C GLN A 66 -17.11 -8.98 11.38
N GLY A 67 -16.44 -9.69 12.29
CA GLY A 67 -15.18 -10.43 12.08
C GLY A 67 -14.42 -10.08 10.80
N SER A 68 -13.51 -9.10 10.86
CA SER A 68 -12.69 -8.75 9.68
C SER A 68 -11.76 -9.91 9.33
N ASP A 69 -11.72 -10.28 8.05
CA ASP A 69 -10.78 -11.28 7.53
C ASP A 69 -9.32 -10.89 7.76
N PHE A 70 -9.05 -9.59 7.99
CA PHE A 70 -7.71 -9.06 8.21
C PHE A 70 -7.21 -9.14 9.65
N GLY A 71 -8.00 -9.74 10.55
CA GLY A 71 -7.63 -9.83 11.97
C GLY A 71 -7.44 -8.45 12.60
N VAL A 72 -8.09 -7.43 12.05
CA VAL A 72 -8.35 -6.18 12.73
C VAL A 72 -9.44 -6.51 13.74
N ARG A 73 -9.02 -6.98 14.91
CA ARG A 73 -9.93 -7.04 16.04
C ARG A 73 -10.29 -5.60 16.32
N GLY A 74 -11.58 -5.27 16.18
CA GLY A 74 -12.09 -3.98 16.63
C GLY A 74 -11.63 -3.70 18.06
N PHE A 75 -11.72 -2.45 18.47
CA PHE A 75 -11.37 -2.03 19.84
C PHE A 75 -11.96 -3.06 20.82
N PRO A 76 -11.14 -3.71 21.67
CA PRO A 76 -11.63 -4.80 22.50
C PRO A 76 -12.82 -4.29 23.30
N ALA A 77 -13.94 -5.00 23.22
CA ALA A 77 -15.22 -4.57 23.81
C ALA A 77 -15.10 -4.20 25.30
N GLU A 78 -14.13 -4.80 26.01
CA GLU A 78 -13.83 -4.50 27.42
C GLU A 78 -13.14 -3.14 27.64
N SER A 79 -12.42 -2.61 26.63
CA SER A 79 -11.89 -1.23 26.62
C SER A 79 -12.90 -0.19 26.13
N LEU A 80 -14.05 -0.68 25.63
CA LEU A 80 -15.18 0.12 25.20
C LEU A 80 -16.21 0.14 26.34
N SER A 81 -15.93 0.90 27.40
CA SER A 81 -16.93 1.16 28.45
C SER A 81 -18.24 1.63 27.82
N SER A 82 -19.31 0.87 28.07
CA SER A 82 -20.55 0.82 27.29
C SER A 82 -21.46 2.05 27.34
N ASP A 83 -21.02 3.17 27.92
CA ASP A 83 -21.95 4.23 28.34
C ASP A 83 -21.92 5.53 27.51
N GLU A 84 -20.94 5.70 26.61
CA GLU A 84 -20.89 6.92 25.78
C GLU A 84 -20.81 6.63 24.28
N SER A 85 -21.70 7.28 23.53
CA SER A 85 -21.71 7.26 22.06
C SER A 85 -20.41 7.84 21.52
N ARG A 86 -19.55 6.97 20.97
CA ARG A 86 -18.29 7.40 20.35
C ARG A 86 -18.53 7.93 18.95
N LYS A 87 -17.89 9.04 18.63
CA LYS A 87 -17.82 9.58 17.27
C LYS A 87 -16.52 9.11 16.62
N VAL A 88 -16.55 8.85 15.31
CA VAL A 88 -15.35 8.53 14.55
C VAL A 88 -15.05 9.67 13.61
N VAL A 89 -13.86 10.24 13.72
CA VAL A 89 -13.41 11.31 12.83
C VAL A 89 -12.38 10.72 11.90
N VAL A 90 -12.71 10.65 10.60
CA VAL A 90 -11.82 10.12 9.57
C VAL A 90 -11.22 11.28 8.81
N PHE A 91 -9.92 11.51 8.96
CA PHE A 91 -9.18 12.50 8.17
C PHE A 91 -8.48 11.83 7.00
N ILE A 92 -8.77 12.27 5.78
CA ILE A 92 -8.20 11.76 4.53
C ILE A 92 -7.19 12.78 4.01
N GLY A 93 -5.92 12.53 4.31
CA GLY A 93 -4.76 13.26 3.82
C GLY A 93 -4.45 12.92 2.35
N SER A 94 -3.67 13.77 1.69
CA SER A 94 -3.20 13.58 0.31
C SER A 94 -1.70 13.81 0.12
N GLN A 95 -1.02 14.40 1.11
CA GLN A 95 0.36 14.89 0.98
C GLN A 95 1.41 13.94 1.55
N LEU A 96 1.12 13.27 2.65
CA LEU A 96 2.11 12.44 3.35
C LEU A 96 2.60 11.31 2.43
N ASP A 97 3.89 11.33 2.07
CA ASP A 97 4.58 10.28 1.28
C ASP A 97 5.73 9.62 2.07
N ALA A 98 6.09 8.37 1.74
CA ALA A 98 6.98 7.51 2.53
C ALA A 98 8.34 8.13 2.81
N ALA A 99 8.79 9.01 1.91
CA ALA A 99 9.99 9.81 2.09
C ALA A 99 9.89 10.78 3.27
N ASP A 100 8.70 11.33 3.54
CA ASP A 100 8.47 12.32 4.60
C ASP A 100 8.58 11.69 5.98
N MET A 101 8.03 10.49 6.20
CA MET A 101 8.22 9.79 7.49
C MET A 101 9.69 9.44 7.75
N ARG A 102 10.55 9.38 6.72
CA ARG A 102 11.99 9.19 6.89
C ARG A 102 12.72 10.51 7.16
N SER A 103 12.21 11.63 6.65
CA SER A 103 12.89 12.93 6.71
C SER A 103 12.89 13.57 8.10
N ARG A 104 12.07 13.05 9.04
CA ARG A 104 11.87 13.61 10.40
C ARG A 104 11.58 15.11 10.36
N SER A 105 10.77 15.55 9.40
CA SER A 105 10.38 16.95 9.30
C SER A 105 9.55 17.39 10.51
N ASP A 106 9.48 18.71 10.75
CA ASP A 106 8.64 19.29 11.79
C ASP A 106 7.16 18.92 11.59
N ALA A 107 6.72 18.77 10.34
CA ALA A 107 5.37 18.32 10.01
C ALA A 107 5.08 16.90 10.54
N ILE A 108 6.02 15.96 10.41
CA ILE A 108 5.88 14.61 10.96
C ILE A 108 5.89 14.63 12.48
N SER A 109 6.75 15.43 13.11
CA SER A 109 6.78 15.57 14.57
C SER A 109 5.48 16.16 15.12
N ASN A 110 4.89 17.11 14.39
CA ASN A 110 3.57 17.65 14.68
C ASN A 110 2.47 16.60 14.50
N LEU A 111 2.51 15.82 13.42
CA LEU A 111 1.57 14.74 13.16
C LEU A 111 1.62 13.69 14.28
N ASP A 112 2.82 13.31 14.74
CA ASP A 112 3.01 12.44 15.90
C ASP A 112 2.36 13.04 17.16
N GLY A 113 2.59 14.32 17.44
CA GLY A 113 1.97 15.01 18.56
C GLY A 113 0.44 14.96 18.53
N ILE A 114 -0.17 15.14 17.35
CA ILE A 114 -1.63 15.09 17.16
C ILE A 114 -2.15 13.66 17.38
N ILE A 115 -1.56 12.68 16.71
CA ILE A 115 -1.96 11.27 16.79
C ILE A 115 -1.79 10.77 18.22
N SER A 116 -0.63 10.97 18.82
CA SER A 116 -0.33 10.53 20.18
C SER A 116 -1.18 11.26 21.23
N GLY A 117 -1.59 12.51 20.98
CA GLY A 117 -2.42 13.31 21.87
C GLY A 117 -3.92 12.98 21.86
N ALA A 118 -4.44 12.29 20.85
CA ALA A 118 -5.86 11.92 20.80
C ALA A 118 -6.22 10.81 21.81
N VAL A 119 -7.48 10.71 22.24
CA VAL A 119 -7.93 9.67 23.20
C VAL A 119 -7.72 8.26 22.65
N SER A 120 -7.98 8.11 21.36
CA SER A 120 -7.68 6.93 20.54
C SER A 120 -7.46 7.40 19.12
N SER A 121 -6.30 7.07 18.57
CA SER A 121 -5.93 7.41 17.20
C SER A 121 -5.41 6.20 16.45
N LEU A 122 -5.62 6.26 15.16
CA LEU A 122 -5.08 5.33 14.21
C LEU A 122 -4.64 6.09 12.97
N ALA A 123 -3.43 5.85 12.53
CA ALA A 123 -2.86 6.38 11.30
C ALA A 123 -2.52 5.23 10.36
N LEU A 124 -3.00 5.35 9.13
CA LEU A 124 -2.69 4.52 7.98
C LEU A 124 -1.94 5.38 6.96
N PRO A 125 -0.66 5.74 7.25
CA PRO A 125 0.16 6.42 6.27
C PRO A 125 0.45 5.48 5.10
N TYR A 126 0.56 6.07 3.91
CA TYR A 126 0.98 5.42 2.68
C TYR A 126 0.01 4.37 2.18
N THR A 127 -1.08 4.86 1.63
CA THR A 127 -2.04 4.01 0.99
C THR A 127 -2.03 4.26 -0.50
N ILE A 128 -1.89 3.18 -1.25
CA ILE A 128 -2.02 3.20 -2.71
C ILE A 128 -3.38 2.56 -2.96
N SER A 129 -4.38 3.38 -3.24
CA SER A 129 -5.70 2.88 -3.60
C SER A 129 -5.63 2.16 -4.95
N LYS A 130 -6.45 1.13 -5.13
CA LYS A 130 -6.51 0.35 -6.38
C LYS A 130 -7.38 1.01 -7.45
N GLY A 131 -7.86 2.22 -7.18
CA GLY A 131 -8.61 3.05 -8.13
C GLY A 131 -9.92 3.60 -7.57
N ALA A 132 -10.45 3.02 -6.49
CA ALA A 132 -11.56 3.61 -5.75
C ALA A 132 -11.02 4.63 -4.73
N SER A 133 -11.75 5.72 -4.51
CA SER A 133 -11.39 6.63 -3.42
C SER A 133 -11.72 5.99 -2.07
N ILE A 134 -10.86 6.22 -1.06
CA ILE A 134 -11.11 5.77 0.32
C ILE A 134 -12.42 6.39 0.79
N PHE A 135 -12.61 7.68 0.49
CA PHE A 135 -13.82 8.42 0.81
C PHE A 135 -15.08 7.73 0.26
N GLU A 136 -15.11 7.44 -1.04
CA GLU A 136 -16.28 6.81 -1.69
C GLU A 136 -16.58 5.42 -1.14
N THR A 137 -15.53 4.64 -0.89
CA THR A 137 -15.67 3.27 -0.36
C THR A 137 -16.22 3.28 1.05
N VAL A 138 -15.68 4.15 1.92
CA VAL A 138 -16.13 4.28 3.30
C VAL A 138 -17.59 4.79 3.34
N CYS A 139 -17.93 5.84 2.59
CA CYS A 139 -19.31 6.35 2.52
C CYS A 139 -20.31 5.27 2.06
N THR A 140 -20.00 4.57 0.96
CA THR A 140 -20.88 3.50 0.43
C THR A 140 -21.14 2.42 1.47
N LYS A 141 -20.12 2.07 2.27
CA LYS A 141 -20.21 1.06 3.32
C LYS A 141 -20.97 1.56 4.55
N LEU A 142 -20.78 2.82 4.94
CA LEU A 142 -21.53 3.46 6.02
C LEU A 142 -23.01 3.60 5.67
N ASP A 143 -23.34 3.99 4.43
CA ASP A 143 -24.71 4.02 3.90
C ASP A 143 -25.36 2.63 3.93
N SER A 144 -24.62 1.61 3.46
CA SER A 144 -25.09 0.23 3.47
C SER A 144 -25.35 -0.31 4.88
N ALA A 145 -24.62 0.20 5.87
CA ALA A 145 -24.79 -0.13 7.29
C ALA A 145 -25.85 0.74 8.00
N GLY A 146 -26.39 1.77 7.34
CA GLY A 146 -27.35 2.71 7.92
C GLY A 146 -26.73 3.61 9.00
N ILE A 147 -25.42 3.87 8.93
CA ILE A 147 -24.68 4.69 9.89
C ILE A 147 -24.70 6.13 9.43
N LYS A 148 -25.20 7.02 10.29
CA LYS A 148 -25.21 8.47 10.04
C LYS A 148 -23.80 9.01 9.95
N HIS A 149 -23.46 9.59 8.81
CA HIS A 149 -22.16 10.20 8.57
C HIS A 149 -22.30 11.53 7.84
N GLU A 150 -21.32 12.41 8.06
CA GLU A 150 -21.23 13.72 7.42
C GLU A 150 -19.87 13.89 6.76
N VAL A 151 -19.83 14.63 5.66
CA VAL A 151 -18.65 14.77 4.80
C VAL A 151 -18.24 16.23 4.70
N VAL A 152 -17.02 16.53 5.12
CA VAL A 152 -16.44 17.88 5.13
C VAL A 152 -15.24 17.93 4.18
N GLY A 153 -15.23 18.88 3.23
CA GLY A 153 -14.07 19.16 2.39
C GLY A 153 -13.81 18.20 1.21
N CYS A 154 -14.54 17.07 1.10
CA CYS A 154 -14.27 16.08 0.04
C CYS A 154 -14.84 16.48 -1.33
N SER A 155 -16.03 17.09 -1.37
CA SER A 155 -16.68 17.51 -2.62
C SER A 155 -16.31 18.93 -3.05
N ALA A 156 -16.11 19.81 -2.07
CA ALA A 156 -15.71 21.19 -2.28
C ALA A 156 -14.76 21.61 -1.14
N PRO A 157 -13.76 22.46 -1.40
CA PRO A 157 -12.89 22.98 -0.36
C PRO A 157 -13.72 23.74 0.67
N SER A 158 -13.55 23.39 1.94
CA SER A 158 -14.13 24.14 3.04
C SER A 158 -13.31 25.41 3.29
N SER A 159 -13.98 26.55 3.47
CA SER A 159 -13.33 27.81 3.86
C SER A 159 -12.93 27.83 5.34
N ASP A 160 -13.62 27.05 6.18
CA ASP A 160 -13.35 26.92 7.61
C ASP A 160 -13.61 25.48 8.06
N ILE A 161 -12.61 24.64 7.82
CA ILE A 161 -12.68 23.21 8.12
C ILE A 161 -12.92 22.93 9.61
N LYS A 162 -12.55 23.88 10.49
CA LYS A 162 -12.76 23.77 11.93
C LYS A 162 -14.25 23.94 12.25
N ALA A 163 -14.87 25.00 11.75
CA ALA A 163 -16.28 25.30 11.98
C ALA A 163 -17.19 24.22 11.39
N ASP A 164 -16.88 23.75 10.18
CA ASP A 164 -17.67 22.72 9.50
C ASP A 164 -17.56 21.37 10.23
N ALA A 165 -16.35 20.98 10.64
CA ALA A 165 -16.17 19.77 11.44
C ALA A 165 -16.87 19.86 12.81
N PHE A 166 -16.83 21.02 13.46
CA PHE A 166 -17.53 21.25 14.72
C PHE A 166 -19.05 21.10 14.56
N THR A 167 -19.63 21.72 13.53
CA THR A 167 -21.06 21.60 13.21
C THR A 167 -21.44 20.15 12.92
N ALA A 168 -20.66 19.46 12.08
CA ALA A 168 -20.88 18.05 11.76
C ALA A 168 -20.85 17.16 13.02
N LEU A 169 -19.98 17.46 13.97
CA LEU A 169 -19.96 16.78 15.27
C LEU A 169 -21.18 17.16 16.12
N ALA A 170 -21.62 18.42 16.14
CA ALA A 170 -22.74 18.87 16.96
C ALA A 170 -24.10 18.28 16.54
N GLU A 171 -24.31 18.01 15.24
CA GLU A 171 -25.57 17.49 14.68
C GLU A 171 -25.88 16.02 15.04
N GLY A 172 -25.02 15.38 15.86
CA GLY A 172 -25.24 14.00 16.31
C GLY A 172 -24.81 12.95 15.29
N ASN A 173 -23.99 13.33 14.30
CA ASN A 173 -23.39 12.38 13.37
C ASN A 173 -22.42 11.45 14.11
N THR A 174 -22.48 10.17 13.74
CA THR A 174 -21.65 9.13 14.35
C THR A 174 -20.26 9.10 13.72
N VAL A 175 -20.18 9.37 12.42
CA VAL A 175 -18.91 9.44 11.67
C VAL A 175 -18.81 10.80 10.96
N VAL A 176 -17.66 11.45 11.07
CA VAL A 176 -17.36 12.67 10.33
C VAL A 176 -16.14 12.39 9.46
N LEU A 177 -16.32 12.44 8.14
CA LEU A 177 -15.26 12.27 7.17
C LEU A 177 -14.77 13.64 6.73
N VAL A 178 -13.46 13.86 6.79
CA VAL A 178 -12.85 15.13 6.44
C VAL A 178 -11.74 14.90 5.43
N CYS A 179 -11.83 15.52 4.26
CA CYS A 179 -10.75 15.47 3.27
C CYS A 179 -9.85 16.70 3.37
N SER A 180 -8.55 16.47 3.32
CA SER A 180 -7.57 17.55 3.18
C SER A 180 -7.74 18.26 1.84
N HIS A 181 -7.66 19.58 1.86
CA HIS A 181 -7.59 20.39 0.65
C HIS A 181 -6.28 21.16 0.62
N VAL A 182 -5.36 20.74 -0.25
CA VAL A 182 -4.08 21.42 -0.45
C VAL A 182 -4.05 21.97 -1.87
N GLU A 183 -3.66 23.23 -2.00
CA GLU A 183 -3.51 23.91 -3.29
C GLU A 183 -2.62 23.10 -4.23
N ASP A 184 -2.99 23.03 -5.51
CA ASP A 184 -2.24 22.24 -6.51
C ASP A 184 -0.76 22.63 -6.58
N ALA A 185 -0.43 23.90 -6.33
CA ALA A 185 0.94 24.41 -6.33
C ALA A 185 1.81 23.87 -5.18
N LEU A 186 1.20 23.42 -4.09
CA LEU A 186 1.88 22.92 -2.90
C LEU A 186 1.93 21.39 -2.83
N LYS A 187 1.25 20.69 -3.76
CA LYS A 187 1.17 19.23 -3.75
C LYS A 187 2.55 18.58 -3.87
N GLY A 188 2.84 17.62 -3.00
CA GLY A 188 4.11 16.89 -2.98
C GLY A 188 5.29 17.72 -2.45
N THR A 189 5.03 18.87 -1.83
CA THR A 189 6.05 19.69 -1.16
C THR A 189 5.88 19.62 0.36
N ASN A 190 6.94 19.94 1.10
CA ASN A 190 6.88 20.04 2.56
C ASN A 190 5.83 21.07 3.03
N ALA A 191 5.66 22.17 2.28
CA ALA A 191 4.65 23.19 2.58
C ALA A 191 3.22 22.64 2.43
N GLY A 192 3.00 21.76 1.45
CA GLY A 192 1.71 21.06 1.29
C GLY A 192 1.42 20.14 2.49
N LEU A 193 2.43 19.38 2.93
CA LEU A 193 2.32 18.53 4.12
C LEU A 193 2.08 19.35 5.40
N GLU A 194 2.76 20.48 5.56
CA GLU A 194 2.52 21.41 6.69
C GLU A 194 1.08 21.93 6.69
N ALA A 195 0.56 22.33 5.53
CA ALA A 195 -0.84 22.77 5.39
C ALA A 195 -1.85 21.66 5.72
N GLU A 196 -1.59 20.42 5.30
CA GLU A 196 -2.41 19.27 5.68
C GLU A 196 -2.40 19.03 7.19
N VAL A 197 -1.22 19.10 7.82
CA VAL A 197 -1.07 18.93 9.26
C VAL A 197 -1.76 20.06 10.03
N GLU A 198 -1.74 21.30 9.52
CA GLU A 198 -2.50 22.40 10.11
C GLU A 198 -4.01 22.18 10.05
N GLN A 199 -4.53 21.65 8.93
CA GLN A 199 -5.95 21.27 8.83
C GLN A 199 -6.31 20.18 9.84
N LEU A 200 -5.44 19.17 10.01
CA LEU A 200 -5.63 18.13 11.02
C LEU A 200 -5.62 18.69 12.44
N LYS A 201 -4.74 19.66 12.75
CA LYS A 201 -4.75 20.37 14.04
C LYS A 201 -6.05 21.14 14.26
N ALA A 202 -6.56 21.80 13.21
CA ALA A 202 -7.82 22.53 13.28
C ALA A 202 -8.99 21.59 13.62
N ILE A 203 -9.04 20.41 13.00
CA ILE A 203 -10.05 19.39 13.29
C ILE A 203 -9.89 18.85 14.70
N GLN A 204 -8.67 18.55 15.15
CA GLN A 204 -8.44 18.13 16.53
C GLN A 204 -8.91 19.20 17.52
N ALA A 205 -8.68 20.48 17.24
CA ALA A 205 -9.20 21.58 18.05
C ALA A 205 -10.73 21.63 18.05
N ALA A 206 -11.39 21.43 16.90
CA ALA A 206 -12.85 21.33 16.81
C ALA A 206 -13.40 20.18 17.66
N VAL A 207 -12.74 19.03 17.63
CA VAL A 207 -13.14 17.84 18.38
C VAL A 207 -12.97 18.03 19.89
N VAL A 208 -11.86 18.67 20.31
CA VAL A 208 -11.63 19.04 21.71
C VAL A 208 -12.67 20.07 22.19
N GLU A 209 -13.01 21.06 21.35
CA GLU A 209 -14.01 22.07 21.64
C GLU A 209 -15.43 21.49 21.73
N ALA A 210 -15.74 20.46 20.94
CA ALA A 210 -17.00 19.73 21.00
C ALA A 210 -17.14 18.83 22.23
N ASP A 211 -16.06 18.58 22.97
CA ASP A 211 -16.01 17.71 24.16
C ASP A 211 -16.65 16.32 23.93
N VAL A 212 -16.35 15.72 22.78
CA VAL A 212 -16.90 14.42 22.38
C VAL A 212 -15.85 13.32 22.50
N ASN A 213 -16.28 12.19 23.05
CA ASN A 213 -15.51 10.96 23.00
C ASN A 213 -15.38 10.49 21.55
N HIS A 214 -14.15 10.49 21.03
CA HIS A 214 -13.89 10.25 19.62
C HIS A 214 -12.74 9.27 19.37
N VAL A 215 -12.77 8.67 18.19
CA VAL A 215 -11.63 7.94 17.59
C VAL A 215 -11.20 8.70 16.35
N LEU A 216 -9.93 9.11 16.30
CA LEU A 216 -9.35 9.76 15.13
C LEU A 216 -8.72 8.70 14.22
N VAL A 217 -9.16 8.63 12.97
CA VAL A 217 -8.58 7.78 11.92
C VAL A 217 -7.96 8.68 10.87
N TYR A 218 -6.65 8.70 10.80
CA TYR A 218 -5.89 9.37 9.74
C TYR A 218 -5.56 8.36 8.65
N ALA A 219 -5.98 8.61 7.42
CA ALA A 219 -5.65 7.81 6.26
C ALA A 219 -5.13 8.72 5.15
N THR A 220 -4.16 8.27 4.37
CA THR A 220 -3.59 9.07 3.27
C THR A 220 -4.01 8.48 1.95
N GLU A 221 -4.78 9.20 1.15
CA GLU A 221 -5.12 8.82 -0.22
C GLU A 221 -4.23 9.59 -1.20
N ALA A 222 -3.11 8.99 -1.61
CA ALA A 222 -2.31 9.56 -2.67
C ALA A 222 -3.04 9.35 -4.00
N LYS A 223 -3.60 10.43 -4.58
CA LYS A 223 -4.15 10.35 -5.93
C LYS A 223 -3.03 9.96 -6.89
N PRO A 224 -3.18 8.89 -7.67
CA PRO A 224 -2.17 8.53 -8.66
C PRO A 224 -2.10 9.67 -9.66
N GLU A 225 -1.03 10.47 -9.59
CA GLU A 225 -0.71 11.38 -10.68
C GLU A 225 -0.61 10.55 -11.95
N THR A 226 -1.23 11.02 -13.03
CA THR A 226 -1.46 10.33 -14.31
C THR A 226 -0.19 9.85 -15.03
N GLY A 227 0.99 10.00 -14.41
CA GLY A 227 2.24 9.38 -14.84
C GLY A 227 2.46 8.00 -14.21
N LEU A 228 2.25 6.94 -15.00
CA LEU A 228 2.69 5.56 -14.70
C LEU A 228 4.18 5.45 -14.26
N LEU A 229 5.01 6.42 -14.65
CA LEU A 229 6.42 6.51 -14.27
C LEU A 229 6.65 7.15 -12.89
N ALA A 230 5.77 8.05 -12.45
CA ALA A 230 5.86 8.73 -11.15
C ALA A 230 5.48 7.80 -9.99
N THR A 231 4.46 6.97 -10.18
CA THR A 231 4.10 5.88 -9.25
C THR A 231 5.21 4.83 -9.17
N GLY A 232 5.91 4.57 -10.29
CA GLY A 232 7.09 3.71 -10.33
C GLY A 232 8.27 4.24 -9.52
N SER A 233 8.52 5.55 -9.50
CA SER A 233 9.62 6.16 -8.73
C SER A 233 9.32 6.22 -7.23
N LYS A 234 8.07 6.52 -6.83
CA LYS A 234 7.63 6.45 -5.43
C LYS A 234 7.71 5.02 -4.87
N ARG A 235 7.28 4.03 -5.66
CA ARG A 235 7.48 2.59 -5.35
C ARG A 235 8.96 2.22 -5.25
N ARG A 236 9.81 2.77 -6.12
CA ARG A 236 11.25 2.53 -6.07
C ARG A 236 11.91 3.22 -4.89
N SER A 237 11.45 4.39 -4.46
CA SER A 237 11.97 5.13 -3.30
C SER A 237 11.78 4.37 -1.98
N LEU A 238 10.70 3.60 -1.86
CA LEU A 238 10.54 2.65 -0.75
C LEU A 238 11.59 1.54 -0.76
N LEU A 239 12.05 1.12 -1.95
CA LEU A 239 13.09 0.11 -2.17
C LEU A 239 14.52 0.68 -2.27
N GLN A 240 14.65 2.00 -2.45
CA GLN A 240 15.93 2.69 -2.65
C GLN A 240 16.35 3.29 -1.31
N GLU A 241 16.88 2.41 -0.47
CA GLU A 241 17.29 2.72 0.88
C GLU A 241 18.75 3.20 0.89
N SER A 242 18.93 4.50 1.07
CA SER A 242 20.22 5.12 1.36
C SER A 242 20.50 5.08 2.87
N ALA A 243 20.53 3.87 3.45
CA ALA A 243 21.11 3.52 4.73
C ALA A 243 21.31 2.00 4.73
N PRO A 244 22.37 1.44 5.34
CA PRO A 244 22.71 0.02 5.20
C PRO A 244 21.69 -0.84 5.95
N THR A 245 20.59 -1.19 5.29
CA THR A 245 19.71 -2.24 5.79
C THR A 245 20.39 -3.56 5.57
N ALA A 246 20.90 -4.12 6.66
CA ALA A 246 21.16 -5.55 6.72
C ALA A 246 19.82 -6.26 6.43
N CYS A 247 19.70 -6.78 5.21
CA CYS A 247 18.62 -7.66 4.77
C CYS A 247 18.50 -8.80 5.80
N GLY A 248 17.35 -8.87 6.49
CA GLY A 248 17.09 -9.88 7.52
C GLY A 248 17.22 -11.31 6.96
N PRO A 249 17.32 -12.33 7.82
CA PRO A 249 17.63 -13.70 7.40
C PRO A 249 16.64 -14.27 6.37
N LEU A 250 15.36 -13.91 6.44
CA LEU A 250 14.34 -14.30 5.45
C LEU A 250 14.59 -13.66 4.08
N CYS A 251 14.82 -12.34 4.07
CA CYS A 251 15.19 -11.58 2.87
C CYS A 251 16.48 -12.17 2.25
N GLN A 252 17.50 -12.45 3.08
CA GLN A 252 18.77 -12.99 2.60
C GLN A 252 18.60 -14.38 1.98
N THR A 253 17.71 -15.19 2.55
CA THR A 253 17.40 -16.52 2.02
C THR A 253 16.64 -16.42 0.69
N GLN A 254 15.67 -15.52 0.58
CA GLN A 254 14.91 -15.29 -0.65
C GLN A 254 15.78 -14.74 -1.77
N VAL A 255 16.64 -13.75 -1.48
CA VAL A 255 17.57 -13.18 -2.46
C VAL A 255 18.58 -14.23 -2.93
N ARG A 256 19.15 -15.04 -2.02
CA ARG A 256 20.04 -16.14 -2.41
C ARG A 256 19.36 -17.20 -3.27
N TRP A 257 18.09 -17.49 -3.00
CA TRP A 257 17.29 -18.40 -3.82
C TRP A 257 17.07 -17.84 -5.23
N LEU A 258 16.72 -16.56 -5.31
CA LEU A 258 16.52 -15.87 -6.58
C LEU A 258 17.81 -15.80 -7.40
N GLU A 259 18.92 -15.44 -6.76
CA GLU A 259 20.25 -15.41 -7.36
C GLU A 259 20.68 -16.80 -7.85
N GLY A 260 20.45 -17.84 -7.04
CA GLY A 260 20.70 -19.23 -7.41
C GLY A 260 19.88 -19.68 -8.62
N MET A 261 18.57 -19.39 -8.65
CA MET A 261 17.73 -19.70 -9.81
C MET A 261 18.16 -18.96 -11.07
N LEU A 262 18.55 -17.69 -10.94
CA LEU A 262 19.06 -16.88 -12.06
C LEU A 262 20.37 -17.45 -12.61
N ALA A 263 21.29 -17.87 -11.73
CA ALA A 263 22.56 -18.49 -12.12
C ALA A 263 22.34 -19.81 -12.86
N VAL A 264 21.45 -20.68 -12.35
CA VAL A 264 21.09 -21.95 -13.01
C VAL A 264 20.44 -21.70 -14.37
N LEU A 265 19.56 -20.69 -14.48
CA LEU A 265 18.94 -20.30 -15.74
C LEU A 265 19.98 -19.86 -16.78
N PHE A 266 20.94 -19.01 -16.40
CA PHE A 266 22.02 -18.61 -17.31
C PHE A 266 22.90 -19.78 -17.72
N LEU A 267 23.21 -20.69 -16.80
CA LEU A 267 24.00 -21.88 -17.11
C LEU A 267 23.27 -22.79 -18.11
N ALA A 268 21.95 -22.96 -17.95
CA ALA A 268 21.11 -23.73 -18.86
C ALA A 268 21.06 -23.09 -20.26
N LEU A 269 20.92 -21.76 -20.34
CA LEU A 269 20.95 -21.03 -21.62
C LEU A 269 22.30 -21.17 -22.32
N ALA A 270 23.40 -21.02 -21.58
CA ALA A 270 24.75 -21.20 -22.12
C ALA A 270 24.98 -22.64 -22.63
N SER A 271 24.50 -23.63 -21.88
CA SER A 271 24.59 -25.05 -22.27
C SER A 271 23.79 -25.34 -23.54
N CYS A 272 22.57 -24.79 -23.65
CA CYS A 272 21.76 -24.92 -24.85
C CYS A 272 22.44 -24.29 -26.07
N ALA A 273 23.05 -23.11 -25.92
CA ALA A 273 23.82 -22.48 -26.98
C ALA A 273 24.99 -23.35 -27.44
N GLY A 274 25.74 -23.95 -26.49
CA GLY A 274 26.83 -24.87 -26.79
C GLY A 274 26.36 -26.12 -27.54
N LEU A 275 25.25 -26.74 -27.12
CA LEU A 275 24.69 -27.92 -27.78
C LEU A 275 24.21 -27.61 -29.21
N VAL A 276 23.62 -26.43 -29.44
CA VAL A 276 23.23 -26.00 -30.79
C VAL A 276 24.46 -25.81 -31.67
N CYS A 277 25.53 -25.21 -31.17
CA CYS A 277 26.79 -25.07 -31.91
C CYS A 277 27.40 -26.43 -32.29
N LEU A 278 27.38 -27.42 -31.38
CA LEU A 278 27.86 -28.78 -31.66
C LEU A 278 27.00 -29.51 -32.70
N TYR A 279 25.69 -29.28 -32.71
CA TYR A 279 24.79 -29.88 -33.71
C TYR A 279 25.04 -29.36 -35.13
N VAL A 280 25.60 -28.15 -35.26
CA VAL A 280 25.92 -27.52 -36.56
C VAL A 280 27.31 -27.94 -37.07
N LEU A 281 28.13 -28.60 -36.25
CA LEU A 281 29.40 -29.15 -36.70
C LEU A 281 29.16 -30.40 -37.55
N ASP A 282 28.84 -30.16 -38.83
CA ASP A 282 28.82 -31.19 -39.86
C ASP A 282 30.28 -31.55 -40.16
N THR A 283 30.75 -32.69 -39.66
CA THR A 283 32.11 -33.16 -39.98
C THR A 283 32.12 -33.56 -41.46
N PRO A 284 32.91 -32.87 -42.32
CA PRO A 284 32.92 -33.20 -43.74
C PRO A 284 33.46 -34.62 -43.92
N THR A 285 32.70 -35.49 -44.57
CA THR A 285 33.04 -36.91 -44.88
C THR A 285 34.17 -37.06 -45.90
N ARG A 286 35.00 -36.02 -46.11
CA ARG A 286 36.07 -35.96 -47.12
C ARG A 286 37.19 -36.99 -46.92
N PHE A 287 37.18 -37.73 -45.80
CA PHE A 287 38.14 -38.78 -45.51
C PHE A 287 37.64 -40.20 -45.82
N GLU A 288 36.41 -40.39 -46.30
CA GLU A 288 36.01 -41.68 -46.86
C GLU A 288 36.75 -41.89 -48.19
N SER A 289 37.62 -42.91 -48.22
CA SER A 289 38.33 -43.31 -49.42
C SER A 289 37.31 -43.82 -50.44
N PRO A 290 37.31 -43.36 -51.71
CA PRO A 290 36.40 -43.91 -52.71
C PRO A 290 36.61 -45.43 -52.79
N ASN A 291 35.53 -46.18 -52.61
CA ASN A 291 35.52 -47.63 -52.63
C ASN A 291 36.12 -48.10 -53.97
N LYS A 292 37.25 -48.83 -53.91
CA LYS A 292 37.98 -49.29 -55.11
C LYS A 292 37.23 -50.35 -55.92
N ASP A 293 36.04 -50.77 -55.49
CA ASP A 293 35.28 -51.86 -56.12
C ASP A 293 34.24 -51.39 -57.15
N ALA A 294 34.13 -50.08 -57.41
CA ALA A 294 33.34 -49.58 -58.55
C ALA A 294 34.18 -49.62 -59.85
N ALA A 295 34.55 -50.83 -60.28
CA ALA A 295 35.06 -51.04 -61.64
C ALA A 295 33.90 -50.87 -62.65
N PRO A 296 34.10 -50.15 -63.76
CA PRO A 296 33.09 -50.06 -64.80
C PRO A 296 32.99 -51.42 -65.51
N GLN A 297 31.84 -52.09 -65.40
CA GLN A 297 31.48 -53.12 -66.37
C GLN A 297 31.18 -52.43 -67.70
N GLN A 298 32.11 -52.56 -68.64
CA GLN A 298 31.88 -52.37 -70.08
C GLN A 298 31.04 -53.52 -70.62
#